data_AF-A0A8I2BKC1-F1
#
_entry.id   AF-A0A8I2BKC1-F1
#
_cell.length_a   1.000
_cell.length_b   1.000
_cell.length_c   1.000
_cell.angle_alpha   90.00
_cell.angle_beta   90.00
_cell.angle_gamma   90.00
#
_symmetry.space_group_name_H-M   'P 1'
#
loop_
_entity.id
_entity.type
_entity.pdbx_description
1 polymer ?
#
loop_
_entity_poly.entity_id
_entity_poly.type
_entity_poly.pdbx_seq_one_letter_code
_entity_poly.pdbx_strand_id
1 'polypeptide(L)'
;MKFELKTENNNYSKSISQFFGIFFFLTLIIILCDVALKLGIISRNHKIEYNCRLLSVEKSKPHFKKLSRISNLKSKQQIWEFCREVIK
;
A
#
# COMPACT_ATOMS: atom_id res chain seq x y z
N MET A 1 24.06 -39.41 37.78
CA MET A 1 24.11 -39.15 36.33
C MET A 1 22.97 -38.20 35.99
N LYS A 2 23.26 -36.95 35.56
CA LYS A 2 22.25 -35.86 35.44
C LYS A 2 22.53 -34.93 34.24
N PHE A 3 23.11 -35.46 33.17
CA PHE A 3 23.59 -34.67 32.03
C PHE A 3 22.58 -34.53 30.88
N GLU A 4 21.54 -35.36 30.82
CA GLU A 4 20.61 -35.40 29.67
C GLU A 4 19.59 -34.26 29.68
N LEU A 5 19.12 -33.85 30.86
CA LEU A 5 18.11 -32.79 31.04
C LEU A 5 18.56 -31.38 30.57
N LYS A 6 19.87 -31.09 30.59
CA LYS A 6 20.39 -29.76 30.22
C LYS A 6 20.50 -29.57 28.71
N THR A 7 20.76 -30.66 27.99
CA THR A 7 20.91 -30.69 26.52
C THR A 7 19.54 -30.61 25.84
N GLU A 8 18.54 -31.27 26.39
CA GLU A 8 17.15 -31.24 25.90
C GLU A 8 16.53 -29.85 26.04
N ASN A 9 16.69 -29.20 27.21
CA ASN A 9 16.16 -27.87 27.45
C ASN A 9 16.76 -26.79 26.50
N ASN A 10 18.05 -26.91 26.16
CA ASN A 10 18.69 -25.97 25.24
C ASN A 10 18.15 -26.11 23.81
N ASN A 11 17.95 -27.34 23.34
CA ASN A 11 17.36 -27.60 22.03
C ASN A 11 15.89 -27.18 21.97
N TYR A 12 15.14 -27.42 23.04
CA TYR A 12 13.75 -27.00 23.18
C TYR A 12 13.61 -25.47 23.17
N SER A 13 14.43 -24.77 23.96
CA SER A 13 14.52 -23.31 23.99
C SER A 13 14.84 -22.72 22.61
N LYS A 14 15.78 -23.34 21.87
CA LYS A 14 16.14 -22.93 20.51
C LYS A 14 14.98 -23.09 19.52
N SER A 15 14.29 -24.24 19.55
CA SER A 15 13.11 -24.46 18.70
C SER A 15 11.97 -23.48 18.99
N ILE A 16 11.73 -23.18 20.27
CA ILE A 16 10.73 -22.17 20.68
C ILE A 16 11.12 -20.78 20.17
N SER A 17 12.38 -20.38 20.34
CA SER A 17 12.86 -19.08 19.85
C SER A 17 12.72 -18.96 18.34
N GLN A 18 13.00 -20.02 17.58
CA GLN A 18 12.82 -20.05 16.13
C GLN A 18 11.34 -19.93 15.74
N PHE A 19 10.45 -20.64 16.45
CA PHE A 19 9.01 -20.56 16.22
C PHE A 19 8.46 -19.15 16.44
N PHE A 20 8.84 -18.51 17.56
CA PHE A 20 8.47 -17.12 17.83
C PHE A 20 9.06 -16.14 16.80
N GLY A 21 10.29 -16.37 16.35
CA GLY A 21 10.90 -15.58 15.28
C GLY A 21 10.05 -15.63 14.01
N ILE A 22 9.68 -16.83 13.55
CA ILE A 22 8.84 -17.00 12.35
C ILE A 22 7.49 -16.32 12.53
N PHE A 23 6.83 -16.53 13.67
CA PHE A 23 5.53 -15.91 13.95
C PHE A 23 5.60 -14.38 13.98
N PHE A 24 6.67 -13.82 14.54
CA PHE A 24 6.92 -12.39 14.55
C PHE A 24 7.09 -11.83 13.12
N PHE A 25 7.87 -12.49 12.26
CA PHE A 25 8.01 -12.06 10.87
C PHE A 25 6.70 -12.14 10.10
N LEU A 26 5.92 -13.21 10.29
CA LEU A 26 4.61 -13.37 9.63
C LEU A 26 3.63 -12.25 10.02
N THR A 27 3.53 -11.94 11.32
CA THR A 27 2.66 -10.85 11.80
C THR A 27 3.13 -9.50 11.29
N LEU A 28 4.44 -9.25 11.27
CA LEU A 28 5.02 -8.02 10.74
C LEU A 28 4.73 -7.84 9.24
N ILE A 29 4.83 -8.91 8.44
CA ILE A 29 4.48 -8.89 7.01
C ILE A 29 3.00 -8.52 6.82
N ILE A 30 2.09 -9.13 7.59
CA ILE A 30 0.65 -8.84 7.48
C ILE A 30 0.36 -7.36 7.77
N ILE A 31 0.96 -6.80 8.82
CA ILE A 31 0.79 -5.38 9.18
C ILE A 31 1.34 -4.47 8.08
N LEU A 32 2.54 -4.76 7.57
CA LEU A 32 3.14 -3.97 6.49
C LEU A 32 2.30 -4.02 5.22
N CYS A 33 1.71 -5.17 4.88
CA CYS A 33 0.81 -5.29 3.74
C CYS A 33 -0.45 -4.42 3.90
N ASP A 34 -1.09 -4.41 5.07
CA ASP A 34 -2.26 -3.57 5.32
C ASP A 34 -1.93 -2.07 5.19
N VAL A 35 -0.80 -1.65 5.79
CA VAL A 35 -0.31 -0.28 5.68
C VAL A 35 0.02 0.08 4.23
N ALA A 36 0.67 -0.81 3.48
CA ALA A 36 1.02 -0.59 2.07
C ALA A 36 -0.22 -0.45 1.18
N LEU A 37 -1.26 -1.26 1.40
CA LEU A 37 -2.53 -1.14 0.66
C LEU A 37 -3.20 0.20 0.92
N LYS A 38 -3.29 0.63 2.18
CA LYS A 38 -3.86 1.94 2.55
C LYS A 38 -3.06 3.10 1.96
N LEU A 39 -1.73 3.04 2.05
CA LEU A 39 -0.84 4.03 1.44
C LEU A 39 -0.97 4.07 -0.09
N GLY A 40 -1.17 2.92 -0.73
CA GLY A 40 -1.40 2.83 -2.18
C GLY A 40 -2.67 3.56 -2.62
N ILE A 41 -3.76 3.42 -1.85
CA ILE A 41 -5.03 4.11 -2.11
C ILE A 41 -4.86 5.63 -1.93
N ILE A 42 -4.22 6.06 -0.83
CA ILE A 42 -3.96 7.48 -0.54
C ILE A 42 -3.09 8.10 -1.63
N SER A 43 -2.00 7.41 -2.02
CA SER A 43 -1.11 7.84 -3.09
C SER A 43 -1.83 7.99 -4.44
N ARG A 44 -2.73 7.04 -4.77
CA ARG A 44 -3.55 7.13 -5.97
C ARG A 44 -4.48 8.34 -5.93
N ASN A 45 -5.11 8.61 -4.78
CA ASN A 45 -6.01 9.76 -4.63
C ASN A 45 -5.26 11.09 -4.76
N HIS A 46 -4.13 11.25 -4.07
CA HIS A 46 -3.28 12.44 -4.22
C HIS A 46 -2.78 12.64 -5.65
N LYS A 47 -2.43 11.54 -6.34
CA LYS A 47 -2.04 11.61 -7.75
C LYS A 47 -3.19 12.10 -8.62
N ILE A 48 -4.43 11.66 -8.37
CA ILE A 48 -5.62 12.14 -9.07
C ILE A 48 -5.80 13.63 -8.81
N GLU A 49 -5.82 14.04 -7.54
CA GLU A 49 -6.01 15.43 -7.13
C GLU A 49 -4.96 16.36 -7.76
N TYR A 50 -3.68 15.98 -7.71
CA TYR A 50 -2.59 16.73 -8.33
C TYR A 50 -2.81 16.91 -9.84
N ASN A 51 -3.14 15.82 -10.55
CA ASN A 51 -3.39 15.95 -11.99
C ASN A 51 -4.66 16.75 -12.30
N CYS A 52 -5.68 16.71 -11.43
CA CYS A 52 -6.87 17.55 -11.56
C CYS A 52 -6.55 19.03 -11.38
N ARG A 53 -5.77 19.39 -10.36
CA ARG A 53 -5.26 20.77 -10.16
C ARG A 53 -4.38 21.22 -11.34
N LEU A 54 -3.56 20.32 -11.89
CA LEU A 54 -2.77 20.65 -13.08
C LEU A 54 -3.66 20.89 -14.30
N LEU A 55 -4.75 20.13 -14.46
CA LEU A 55 -5.71 20.28 -15.55
C LEU A 55 -6.50 21.59 -15.48
N SER A 56 -6.67 22.18 -14.28
CA SER A 56 -7.35 23.47 -14.12
C SER A 56 -6.49 24.64 -14.61
N VAL A 57 -5.16 24.53 -14.48
CA VAL A 57 -4.18 25.52 -14.95
C VAL A 57 -3.83 25.28 -16.42
N GLU A 58 -3.47 24.05 -16.78
CA GLU A 58 -3.03 23.68 -18.12
C GLU A 58 -3.92 22.57 -18.70
N LYS A 59 -4.84 22.96 -19.60
CA LYS A 59 -5.73 22.03 -20.32
C LYS A 59 -4.99 21.27 -21.42
N SER A 60 -4.00 20.46 -21.05
CA SER A 60 -3.22 19.69 -22.01
C SER A 60 -3.85 18.32 -22.30
N LYS A 61 -3.85 17.91 -23.57
CA LYS A 61 -4.26 16.55 -24.01
C LYS A 61 -3.53 15.41 -23.27
N PRO A 62 -2.22 15.48 -22.95
CA PRO A 62 -1.55 14.39 -22.22
C PRO A 62 -2.06 14.23 -20.79
N HIS A 63 -2.48 15.30 -20.10
CA HIS A 63 -3.06 15.20 -18.75
C HIS A 63 -4.40 14.45 -18.74
N PHE A 64 -5.27 14.70 -19.73
CA PHE A 64 -6.50 13.93 -19.90
C PHE A 64 -6.24 12.44 -20.13
N LYS A 65 -5.24 12.08 -20.95
CA LYS A 65 -4.89 10.67 -21.20
C LYS A 65 -4.37 9.98 -19.93
N LYS A 66 -3.62 10.71 -19.10
CA LYS A 66 -3.08 10.21 -17.83
C LYS A 66 -4.20 10.00 -16.81
N LEU A 67 -5.12 10.95 -16.67
CA LEU A 67 -6.30 10.82 -15.81
C LEU A 67 -7.22 9.68 -16.26
N SER A 68 -7.54 9.61 -17.55
CA SER A 68 -8.37 8.55 -18.13
C SER A 68 -7.90 7.15 -17.73
N ARG A 69 -6.59 6.91 -17.73
CA ARG A 69 -6.00 5.63 -17.28
C ARG A 69 -6.10 5.38 -15.78
N ILE A 70 -6.08 6.43 -14.96
CA ILE A 70 -6.09 6.32 -13.49
C ILE A 70 -7.52 6.24 -12.95
N SER A 71 -8.47 6.95 -13.56
CA SER A 71 -9.88 7.01 -13.16
C SER A 71 -10.80 6.09 -13.97
N ASN A 72 -10.30 5.40 -15.01
CA ASN A 72 -11.08 4.60 -15.96
C ASN A 72 -12.17 5.38 -16.74
N LEU A 73 -12.10 6.72 -16.74
CA LEU A 73 -13.05 7.57 -17.47
C LEU A 73 -12.65 7.68 -18.95
N LYS A 74 -13.60 7.46 -19.85
CA LYS A 74 -13.36 7.49 -21.31
C LYS A 74 -13.56 8.88 -21.92
N SER A 75 -14.45 9.70 -21.38
CA SER A 75 -14.76 11.02 -21.96
C SER A 75 -14.02 12.15 -21.25
N LYS A 76 -13.61 13.17 -22.02
CA LYS A 76 -12.98 14.37 -21.46
C LYS A 76 -13.94 15.16 -20.56
N GLN A 77 -15.24 15.19 -20.89
CA GLN A 77 -16.27 15.85 -20.07
C GLN A 77 -16.41 15.17 -18.71
N GLN A 78 -16.50 13.84 -18.68
CA GLN A 78 -16.56 13.06 -17.44
C GLN A 78 -15.34 13.31 -16.56
N ILE A 79 -14.14 13.36 -17.16
CA ILE A 79 -12.90 13.69 -16.44
C ILE A 79 -12.96 15.12 -15.87
N TRP A 80 -13.56 16.06 -16.59
CA TRP A 80 -13.68 17.44 -16.15
C TRP A 80 -14.65 17.62 -15.00
N GLU A 81 -15.81 16.97 -15.06
CA GLU A 81 -16.80 16.94 -13.97
C GLU A 81 -16.21 16.27 -12.73
N PHE A 82 -15.55 15.13 -12.91
CA PHE A 82 -14.83 14.43 -11.86
C PHE A 82 -13.77 15.31 -11.20
N CYS A 83 -12.92 15.99 -11.96
CA CYS A 83 -11.94 16.90 -11.38
C CYS A 83 -12.56 18.12 -10.69
N ARG A 84 -13.71 18.61 -11.18
CA ARG A 84 -14.44 19.68 -10.52
C ARG A 84 -14.95 19.24 -9.14
N GLU A 85 -15.39 18.00 -9.02
CA GLU A 85 -15.84 17.41 -7.74
C GLU A 85 -14.66 17.16 -6.78
N VAL A 86 -13.52 16.71 -7.28
CA VAL A 86 -12.31 16.45 -6.47
C VAL A 86 -11.64 17.72 -5.95
N ILE A 87 -11.72 18.84 -6.68
CA ILE A 87 -11.10 20.13 -6.29
C ILE A 87 -12.03 20.97 -5.38
N LYS A 88 -13.33 20.65 -5.34
CA LYS A 88 -14.34 21.42 -4.60
C LYS A 88 -14.13 21.36 -3.10
#